data_AF-A0A432CBG3-F1
#
_entry.id   AF-A0A432CBG3-F1
#
_cell.length_a   1.000
_cell.length_b   1.000
_cell.length_c   1.000
_cell.angle_alpha   90.00
_cell.angle_beta   90.00
_cell.angle_gamma   90.00
#
_symmetry.space_group_name_H-M   'P 1'
#
loop_
_entity.id
_entity.type
_entity.pdbx_description
1 polymer ?
#
loop_
_entity_poly.entity_id
_entity_poly.type
_entity_poly.pdbx_seq_one_letter_code
_entity_poly.pdbx_strand_id
1 'polypeptide(L)'
;MKNIILLFLFSINLISAQETQIDSIVSKQIKYLTENKTSEFFIVEKYCNGCIKLIKANEPDCDYGTSRLYVFWKDKSQSYFRKLGKCNSPKIKIPDEIIKNYILNINEIEKENIKGYQTGKDSFVSVSHSTFSTFYFMYNGNLIVKQFNDFDLTTEDYSTNINYDYNNSLKLIKLSEICDKIILKKQ
;
A
#
# COMPACT_ATOMS: atom_id res chain seq x y z
N MET A 1 11.76 -9.85 56.95
CA MET A 1 12.19 -9.25 55.67
C MET A 1 11.58 -10.06 54.51
N LYS A 2 10.26 -10.27 54.43
CA LYS A 2 9.19 -9.39 53.94
C LYS A 2 9.54 -8.50 52.73
N ASN A 3 9.23 -9.05 51.55
CA ASN A 3 8.61 -8.38 50.41
C ASN A 3 9.38 -7.24 49.72
N ILE A 4 10.43 -7.56 48.96
CA ILE A 4 10.97 -6.65 47.92
C ILE A 4 11.36 -7.47 46.66
N ILE A 5 10.43 -8.26 46.12
CA ILE A 5 10.56 -8.83 44.77
C ILE A 5 9.18 -8.80 44.10
N LEU A 6 8.64 -7.61 43.86
CA LEU A 6 7.46 -7.44 42.99
C LEU A 6 7.36 -6.00 42.47
N LEU A 7 8.39 -5.51 41.78
CA LEU A 7 8.36 -4.17 41.17
C LEU A 7 9.17 -4.11 39.87
N PHE A 8 9.05 -5.16 39.04
CA PHE A 8 9.69 -5.25 37.72
C PHE A 8 8.78 -5.91 36.68
N LEU A 9 7.46 -5.65 36.75
CA LEU A 9 6.47 -6.19 35.81
C LEU A 9 5.53 -5.14 35.20
N PHE A 10 5.80 -3.84 35.38
CA PHE A 10 4.87 -2.78 34.96
C PHE A 10 5.49 -1.62 34.18
N SER A 11 6.69 -1.80 33.65
CA SER A 11 7.30 -0.85 32.72
C SER A 11 7.56 -1.54 31.40
N ILE A 12 7.13 -0.87 30.31
CA ILE A 12 7.39 -1.17 28.90
C ILE A 12 6.41 -2.18 28.28
N ASN A 13 5.22 -1.69 27.89
CA ASN A 13 4.61 -1.90 26.57
C ASN A 13 3.40 -0.95 26.37
N LEU A 14 3.58 0.33 26.69
CA LEU A 14 2.74 1.37 26.09
C LEU A 14 3.52 1.93 24.90
N ILE A 15 3.68 1.10 23.86
CA ILE A 15 3.89 1.65 22.52
C ILE A 15 2.51 2.15 22.12
N SER A 16 2.20 3.40 22.46
CA SER A 16 1.10 4.12 21.83
C SER A 16 1.45 4.22 20.35
N ALA A 17 0.98 3.28 19.54
CA ALA A 17 1.00 3.39 18.09
C ALA A 17 0.22 4.67 17.75
N GLN A 18 0.95 5.70 17.34
CA GLN A 18 0.31 6.95 16.93
C GLN A 18 -0.38 6.68 15.59
N GLU A 19 -1.70 6.50 15.63
CA GLU A 19 -2.53 6.30 14.44
C GLU A 19 -2.34 7.51 13.52
N THR A 20 -1.77 7.30 12.33
CA THR A 20 -1.62 8.37 11.36
C THR A 20 -2.99 8.73 10.78
N GLN A 21 -3.12 9.92 10.19
CA GLN A 21 -4.35 10.29 9.47
C GLN A 21 -4.72 9.25 8.41
N ILE A 22 -3.73 8.66 7.74
CA ILE A 22 -3.91 7.62 6.73
C ILE A 22 -4.46 6.34 7.34
N ASP A 23 -3.89 5.87 8.45
CA ASP A 23 -4.36 4.66 9.14
C ASP A 23 -5.84 4.78 9.53
N SER A 24 -6.26 5.97 9.95
CA SER A 24 -7.66 6.25 10.28
C SER A 24 -8.59 6.18 9.06
N ILE A 25 -8.14 6.68 7.90
CA ILE A 25 -8.93 6.62 6.66
C ILE A 25 -9.06 5.18 6.17
N VAL A 26 -7.94 4.44 6.18
CA VAL A 26 -7.91 3.02 5.79
C VAL A 26 -8.83 2.21 6.70
N SER A 27 -8.71 2.38 8.03
CA SER A 27 -9.54 1.69 9.02
C SER A 27 -11.03 1.98 8.87
N LYS A 28 -11.41 3.25 8.64
CA LYS A 28 -12.80 3.64 8.36
C LYS A 28 -13.34 3.00 7.08
N GLN A 29 -12.52 2.96 6.03
CA GLN A 29 -12.94 2.36 4.76
C GLN A 29 -13.07 0.83 4.87
N ILE A 30 -12.17 0.15 5.59
CA ILE A 30 -12.26 -1.29 5.89
C ILE A 30 -13.55 -1.58 6.66
N LYS A 31 -13.82 -0.81 7.72
CA LYS A 31 -15.03 -0.93 8.53
C LYS A 31 -16.29 -0.76 7.67
N TYR A 32 -16.35 0.30 6.87
CA TYR A 32 -17.48 0.56 5.97
C TYR A 32 -17.76 -0.61 5.03
N LEU A 33 -16.74 -1.16 4.36
CA LEU A 33 -16.94 -2.27 3.42
C LEU A 33 -17.36 -3.56 4.12
N THR A 34 -16.77 -3.84 5.30
CA THR A 34 -17.09 -5.01 6.10
C THR A 34 -18.53 -4.96 6.61
N GLU A 35 -18.99 -3.82 7.13
CA GLU A 35 -20.38 -3.60 7.57
C GLU A 35 -21.39 -3.74 6.41
N ASN A 36 -20.95 -3.41 5.19
CA ASN A 36 -21.73 -3.60 3.95
C ASN A 36 -21.52 -4.98 3.30
N LYS A 37 -21.02 -5.97 4.07
CA LYS A 37 -20.88 -7.37 3.64
C LYS A 37 -19.97 -7.56 2.42
N THR A 38 -19.02 -6.65 2.21
CA THR A 38 -17.95 -6.82 1.22
C THR A 38 -16.75 -7.43 1.93
N SER A 39 -16.51 -8.73 1.70
CA SER A 39 -15.47 -9.50 2.39
C SER A 39 -14.11 -9.48 1.69
N GLU A 40 -14.11 -9.21 0.39
CA GLU A 40 -12.93 -9.28 -0.48
C GLU A 40 -12.71 -7.94 -1.16
N PHE A 41 -11.71 -7.21 -0.69
CA PHE A 41 -11.32 -5.92 -1.24
C PHE A 41 -9.89 -5.61 -0.84
N PHE A 42 -9.32 -4.59 -1.46
CA PHE A 42 -8.03 -4.08 -1.05
C PHE A 42 -7.95 -2.57 -1.23
N ILE A 43 -7.08 -1.96 -0.44
CA ILE A 43 -6.75 -0.53 -0.51
C ILE A 43 -5.28 -0.42 -0.88
N VAL A 44 -4.97 0.51 -1.77
CA VAL A 44 -3.60 0.87 -2.15
C VAL A 44 -3.36 2.31 -1.74
N GLU A 45 -2.35 2.53 -0.91
CA GLU A 45 -1.73 3.82 -0.69
C GLU A 45 -0.50 3.93 -1.59
N LYS A 46 -0.37 5.06 -2.28
CA LYS A 46 0.88 5.48 -2.92
C LYS A 46 1.31 6.80 -2.31
N TYR A 47 2.51 6.85 -1.76
CA TYR A 47 3.06 8.05 -1.14
C TYR A 47 4.53 8.22 -1.50
N CYS A 48 5.06 9.43 -1.35
CA CYS A 48 6.47 9.69 -1.59
C CYS A 48 7.12 10.34 -0.38
N ASN A 49 8.27 9.78 0.01
CA ASN A 49 9.17 10.36 0.99
C ASN A 49 10.21 11.24 0.28
N GLY A 50 10.41 12.45 0.79
CA GLY A 50 11.35 13.42 0.18
C GLY A 50 10.81 14.15 -1.06
N CYS A 51 9.60 13.84 -1.53
CA CYS A 51 8.96 14.61 -2.60
C CYS A 51 8.31 15.90 -2.08
N ILE A 52 8.32 16.93 -2.92
CA ILE A 52 7.51 18.13 -2.75
C ILE A 52 6.24 17.98 -3.59
N LYS A 53 5.09 18.22 -2.96
CA LYS A 53 3.82 18.25 -3.66
C LYS A 53 3.55 19.66 -4.18
N LEU A 54 3.38 19.77 -5.49
CA LEU A 54 2.93 21.00 -6.13
C LEU A 54 1.40 21.01 -6.18
N ILE A 55 0.79 22.01 -5.56
CA ILE A 55 -0.66 22.23 -5.57
C ILE A 55 -0.92 23.44 -6.45
N LYS A 56 -1.80 23.31 -7.44
CA LYS A 56 -2.23 24.47 -8.24
C LYS A 56 -3.04 25.40 -7.35
N ALA A 57 -2.73 26.69 -7.38
CA ALA A 57 -3.36 27.70 -6.50
C ALA A 57 -4.90 27.73 -6.57
N ASN A 58 -5.49 27.30 -7.68
CA ASN A 58 -6.93 27.37 -7.92
C ASN A 58 -7.64 25.99 -7.89
N GLU A 59 -6.95 24.93 -7.51
CA GLU A 59 -7.55 23.59 -7.39
C GLU A 59 -7.52 23.12 -5.93
N PRO A 60 -8.62 22.55 -5.40
CA PRO A 60 -8.63 22.05 -4.03
C PRO A 60 -7.65 20.90 -3.87
N ASP A 61 -6.88 20.90 -2.78
CA ASP A 61 -6.04 19.76 -2.44
C ASP A 61 -6.90 18.61 -1.89
N CYS A 62 -7.19 17.66 -2.77
CA CYS A 62 -7.98 16.48 -2.46
C CYS A 62 -7.19 15.33 -1.84
N ASP A 63 -5.85 15.41 -1.79
CA ASP A 63 -4.98 14.35 -1.29
C ASP A 63 -4.56 14.61 0.18
N TYR A 64 -3.96 13.60 0.81
CA TYR A 64 -3.47 13.66 2.19
C TYR A 64 -1.95 13.79 2.21
N GLY A 65 -1.45 15.02 2.04
CA GLY A 65 -0.01 15.22 1.83
C GLY A 65 0.43 14.59 0.50
N THR A 66 1.51 13.82 0.51
CA THR A 66 1.98 13.07 -0.67
C THR A 66 1.23 11.74 -0.88
N SER A 67 0.39 11.32 0.07
CA SER A 67 -0.35 10.06 0.01
C SER A 67 -1.60 10.16 -0.86
N ARG A 68 -1.76 9.17 -1.74
CA ARG A 68 -2.93 8.93 -2.58
C ARG A 68 -3.47 7.54 -2.28
N LEU A 69 -4.72 7.47 -1.88
CA LEU A 69 -5.38 6.23 -1.47
C LEU A 69 -6.41 5.82 -2.53
N TYR A 70 -6.49 4.52 -2.79
CA TYR A 70 -7.42 3.93 -3.74
C TYR A 70 -8.01 2.66 -3.15
N VAL A 71 -9.33 2.51 -3.19
CA VAL A 71 -9.99 1.28 -2.77
C VAL A 71 -10.51 0.54 -4.00
N PHE A 72 -10.27 -0.77 -4.03
CA PHE A 72 -10.71 -1.71 -5.06
C PHE A 72 -11.58 -2.76 -4.40
N TRP A 73 -12.82 -2.91 -4.85
CA TRP A 73 -13.75 -3.85 -4.24
C TRP A 73 -14.77 -4.36 -5.25
N LYS A 74 -15.42 -5.45 -4.87
CA LYS A 74 -16.57 -5.97 -5.59
C LYS A 74 -17.86 -5.61 -4.85
N ASP A 75 -18.81 -5.06 -5.58
CA ASP A 75 -20.17 -4.82 -5.09
C ASP A 75 -21.13 -5.61 -6.01
N LYS A 76 -21.73 -6.66 -5.44
CA LYS A 76 -22.51 -7.67 -6.16
C LYS A 76 -21.71 -8.33 -7.29
N SER A 77 -22.10 -8.11 -8.54
CA SER A 77 -21.48 -8.69 -9.73
C SER A 77 -20.52 -7.74 -10.44
N GLN A 78 -20.25 -6.56 -9.87
CA GLN A 78 -19.42 -5.54 -10.52
C GLN A 78 -18.25 -5.14 -9.64
N SER A 79 -17.07 -5.06 -10.25
CA SER A 79 -15.88 -4.53 -9.60
C SER A 79 -15.78 -3.02 -9.79
N TYR A 80 -15.32 -2.36 -8.74
CA TYR A 80 -15.19 -0.91 -8.69
C TYR A 80 -13.83 -0.51 -8.12
N PHE A 81 -13.39 0.68 -8.50
CA PHE A 81 -12.38 1.40 -7.75
C PHE A 81 -12.82 2.83 -7.46
N ARG A 82 -12.23 3.43 -6.43
CA ARG A 82 -12.46 4.82 -6.05
C ARG A 82 -11.23 5.38 -5.37
N LYS A 83 -10.85 6.61 -5.72
CA LYS A 83 -9.84 7.37 -4.97
C LYS A 83 -10.43 7.84 -3.63
N LEU A 84 -9.73 7.58 -2.54
CA LEU A 84 -10.06 8.09 -1.21
C LEU A 84 -9.29 9.39 -1.02
N GLY A 85 -10.03 10.47 -0.80
CA GLY A 85 -9.47 11.80 -0.67
C GLY A 85 -10.38 12.68 0.19
N LYS A 86 -9.92 13.90 0.45
CA LYS A 86 -10.74 14.94 1.10
C LYS A 86 -11.92 15.36 0.23
N CYS A 87 -11.77 15.19 -1.08
CA CYS A 87 -12.81 15.46 -2.06
C CYS A 87 -13.58 14.19 -2.42
N ASN A 88 -14.85 14.35 -2.77
CA ASN A 88 -15.68 13.24 -3.19
C ASN A 88 -15.26 12.77 -4.59
N SER A 89 -14.65 11.58 -4.67
CA SER A 89 -14.32 10.95 -5.95
C SER A 89 -15.40 9.95 -6.36
N PRO A 90 -15.79 9.91 -7.64
CA PRO A 90 -16.82 9.00 -8.10
C PRO A 90 -16.37 7.53 -7.97
N LYS A 91 -17.35 6.63 -7.78
CA LYS A 91 -17.15 5.19 -7.92
C LYS A 91 -17.03 4.86 -9.41
N ILE A 92 -15.94 4.21 -9.82
CA ILE A 92 -15.67 3.89 -11.22
C ILE A 92 -15.68 2.37 -11.41
N LYS A 93 -16.46 1.90 -12.38
CA LYS A 93 -16.50 0.48 -12.75
C LYS A 93 -15.19 0.06 -13.42
N ILE A 94 -14.67 -1.10 -13.04
CA ILE A 94 -13.43 -1.68 -13.56
C ILE A 94 -13.65 -3.14 -14.00
N PRO A 95 -12.74 -3.70 -14.81
CA PRO A 95 -12.77 -5.12 -15.12
C PRO A 95 -12.74 -6.00 -13.86
N ASP A 96 -13.53 -7.07 -13.84
CA ASP A 96 -13.53 -8.03 -12.72
C ASP A 96 -12.21 -8.77 -12.54
N GLU A 97 -11.38 -8.81 -13.59
CA GLU A 97 -10.08 -9.47 -13.59
C GLU A 97 -9.17 -8.99 -12.47
N ILE A 98 -9.25 -7.73 -12.05
CA ILE A 98 -8.38 -7.16 -11.01
C ILE A 98 -8.68 -7.80 -9.65
N ILE A 99 -9.96 -7.84 -9.28
CA ILE A 99 -10.39 -8.45 -8.02
C ILE A 99 -10.13 -9.96 -8.06
N LYS A 100 -10.38 -10.61 -9.20
CA LYS A 100 -10.07 -12.03 -9.39
C LYS A 100 -8.56 -12.30 -9.26
N ASN A 101 -7.72 -11.49 -9.88
CA ASN A 101 -6.26 -11.61 -9.83
C ASN A 101 -5.78 -11.48 -8.38
N TYR A 102 -6.27 -10.48 -7.66
CA TYR A 102 -6.03 -10.34 -6.22
C TYR A 102 -6.41 -11.62 -5.45
N ILE A 103 -7.66 -12.08 -5.54
CA ILE A 103 -8.16 -13.23 -4.79
C ILE A 103 -7.36 -14.49 -5.11
N LEU A 104 -7.03 -14.72 -6.38
CA LEU A 104 -6.30 -15.91 -6.82
C LEU A 104 -4.85 -15.94 -6.32
N ASN A 105 -4.21 -14.79 -6.15
CA ASN A 105 -2.79 -14.71 -5.81
C ASN A 105 -2.53 -14.33 -4.34
N ILE A 106 -3.55 -14.04 -3.53
CA ILE A 106 -3.35 -13.47 -2.17
C ILE A 106 -2.48 -14.36 -1.26
N ASN A 107 -2.65 -15.67 -1.31
CA ASN A 107 -1.86 -16.62 -0.50
C ASN A 107 -0.37 -16.64 -0.92
N GLU A 108 -0.06 -16.30 -2.18
CA GLU A 108 1.31 -16.13 -2.66
C GLU A 108 1.83 -14.77 -2.24
N ILE A 109 1.09 -13.70 -2.52
CA ILE A 109 1.40 -12.30 -2.16
C ILE A 109 1.74 -12.14 -0.67
N GLU A 110 1.01 -12.82 0.21
CA GLU A 110 1.26 -12.80 1.65
C GLU A 110 2.72 -13.20 1.98
N LYS A 111 3.22 -14.23 1.29
CA LYS A 111 4.54 -14.84 1.48
C LYS A 111 5.65 -14.13 0.70
N GLU A 112 5.30 -13.34 -0.31
CA GLU A 112 6.28 -12.61 -1.11
C GLU A 112 7.06 -11.61 -0.28
N ASN A 113 8.35 -11.48 -0.55
CA ASN A 113 9.18 -10.45 0.03
C ASN A 113 9.93 -9.73 -1.08
N ILE A 114 9.70 -8.42 -1.20
CA ILE A 114 10.48 -7.56 -2.08
C ILE A 114 11.86 -7.38 -1.46
N LYS A 115 12.89 -7.56 -2.28
CA LYS A 115 14.27 -7.35 -1.86
C LYS A 115 14.67 -5.92 -2.18
N GLY A 116 15.37 -5.28 -1.25
CA GLY A 116 15.90 -3.94 -1.47
C GLY A 116 16.81 -3.87 -2.70
N TYR A 117 16.92 -2.70 -3.31
CA TYR A 117 17.87 -2.44 -4.37
C TYR A 117 19.28 -2.83 -3.93
N GLN A 118 19.92 -3.69 -4.71
CA GLN A 118 21.28 -4.13 -4.41
C GLN A 118 22.12 -4.14 -5.67
N THR A 119 23.26 -3.46 -5.59
CA THR A 119 24.29 -3.43 -6.61
C THR A 119 25.33 -4.53 -6.41
N GLY A 120 26.19 -4.72 -7.41
CA GLY A 120 27.42 -5.51 -7.26
C GLY A 120 28.41 -4.91 -6.25
N LYS A 121 29.49 -5.63 -5.96
CA LYS A 121 30.46 -5.30 -4.89
C LYS A 121 31.12 -3.93 -5.01
N ASP A 122 31.17 -3.33 -6.19
CA ASP A 122 31.96 -2.13 -6.49
C ASP A 122 31.11 -0.87 -6.78
N SER A 123 29.81 -0.88 -6.47
CA SER A 123 28.97 0.31 -6.62
C SER A 123 27.99 0.47 -5.48
N PHE A 124 27.55 1.72 -5.26
CA PHE A 124 26.49 2.07 -4.33
C PHE A 124 25.54 3.05 -5.03
N VAL A 125 24.28 3.04 -4.61
CA VAL A 125 23.28 4.01 -5.08
C VAL A 125 22.67 4.68 -3.86
N SER A 126 22.44 5.99 -3.96
CA SER A 126 21.74 6.79 -2.97
C SER A 126 20.57 7.50 -3.63
N VAL A 127 19.42 7.46 -2.98
CA VAL A 127 18.19 8.10 -3.45
C VAL A 127 17.76 9.16 -2.44
N SER A 128 17.52 10.39 -2.91
CA SER A 128 17.09 11.49 -2.06
C SER A 128 15.58 11.50 -1.79
N HIS A 129 14.82 10.81 -2.64
CA HIS A 129 13.39 10.66 -2.55
C HIS A 129 12.99 9.29 -3.11
N SER A 130 11.88 8.75 -2.63
CA SER A 130 11.30 7.56 -3.25
C SER A 130 9.81 7.45 -3.03
N THR A 131 9.16 6.80 -3.99
CA THR A 131 7.74 6.45 -3.92
C THR A 131 7.60 5.07 -3.29
N PHE A 132 6.59 4.93 -2.45
CA PHE A 132 6.24 3.71 -1.77
C PHE A 132 4.79 3.36 -2.09
N SER A 133 4.53 2.06 -2.19
CA SER A 133 3.20 1.51 -2.35
C SER A 133 2.88 0.62 -1.14
N THR A 134 1.81 0.93 -0.41
CA THR A 134 1.28 0.10 0.67
C THR A 134 -0.06 -0.49 0.25
N PHE A 135 -0.16 -1.81 0.28
CA PHE A 135 -1.38 -2.56 0.03
C PHE A 135 -1.96 -3.07 1.35
N TYR A 136 -3.26 -2.86 1.53
CA TYR A 136 -4.06 -3.37 2.64
C TYR A 136 -5.11 -4.31 2.06
N PHE A 137 -4.87 -5.61 2.14
CA PHE A 137 -5.75 -6.65 1.62
C PHE A 137 -6.69 -7.15 2.72
N MET A 138 -7.98 -7.21 2.42
CA MET A 138 -8.97 -7.87 3.27
C MET A 138 -9.41 -9.17 2.59
N TYR A 139 -8.99 -10.31 3.18
CA TYR A 139 -9.24 -11.65 2.67
C TYR A 139 -9.66 -12.59 3.79
N ASN A 140 -10.79 -13.27 3.65
CA ASN A 140 -11.34 -14.16 4.69
C ASN A 140 -11.41 -13.53 6.09
N GLY A 141 -11.68 -12.22 6.17
CA GLY A 141 -11.74 -11.46 7.42
C GLY A 141 -10.39 -11.06 8.01
N ASN A 142 -9.27 -11.45 7.39
CA ASN A 142 -7.93 -11.08 7.82
C ASN A 142 -7.43 -9.87 7.04
N LEU A 143 -6.71 -8.99 7.74
CA LEU A 143 -5.97 -7.88 7.15
C LEU A 143 -4.53 -8.30 6.88
N ILE A 144 -4.10 -8.23 5.62
CA ILE A 144 -2.73 -8.46 5.19
C ILE A 144 -2.17 -7.14 4.67
N VAL A 145 -1.06 -6.67 5.24
CA VAL A 145 -0.40 -5.43 4.82
C VAL A 145 0.91 -5.74 4.14
N LYS A 146 1.10 -5.23 2.91
CA LYS A 146 2.36 -5.36 2.16
C LYS A 146 2.82 -3.98 1.71
N GLN A 147 4.09 -3.69 1.88
CA GLN A 147 4.69 -2.44 1.45
C GLN A 147 5.93 -2.73 0.62
N PHE A 148 6.18 -1.88 -0.38
CA PHE A 148 7.44 -1.86 -1.08
C PHE A 148 7.80 -0.45 -1.53
N ASN A 149 9.09 -0.27 -1.78
CA ASN A 149 9.66 0.92 -2.36
C ASN A 149 9.75 0.73 -3.89
N ASP A 150 9.19 1.65 -4.66
CA ASP A 150 9.18 1.57 -6.13
C ASP A 150 10.62 1.58 -6.70
N PHE A 151 11.57 2.21 -5.98
CA PHE A 151 13.00 2.18 -6.36
C PHE A 151 13.57 0.76 -6.38
N ASP A 152 13.13 -0.14 -5.50
CA ASP A 152 13.60 -1.53 -5.47
C ASP A 152 13.21 -2.33 -6.73
N LEU A 153 12.29 -1.79 -7.53
CA LEU A 153 11.80 -2.40 -8.77
C LEU A 153 12.52 -1.88 -10.01
N THR A 154 13.43 -0.91 -9.88
CA THR A 154 14.16 -0.33 -11.01
C THR A 154 15.54 -0.97 -11.18
N THR A 155 16.14 -0.74 -12.35
CA THR A 155 17.54 -1.07 -12.62
C THR A 155 18.11 -0.03 -13.57
N GLU A 156 19.41 0.23 -13.46
CA GLU A 156 20.15 1.12 -14.38
C GLU A 156 21.38 0.39 -14.95
N ASP A 157 21.83 0.83 -16.13
CA ASP A 157 22.93 0.17 -16.86
C ASP A 157 24.24 0.16 -16.06
N TYR A 158 24.57 1.26 -15.38
CA TYR A 158 25.83 1.43 -14.64
C TYR A 158 25.75 1.00 -13.17
N SER A 159 24.55 0.67 -12.69
CA SER A 159 24.31 0.27 -11.30
C SER A 159 23.27 -0.84 -11.21
N THR A 160 23.41 -1.89 -12.03
CA THR A 160 22.40 -2.95 -12.16
C THR A 160 21.91 -3.47 -10.81
N ASN A 161 20.59 -3.42 -10.63
CA ASN A 161 19.93 -3.97 -9.45
C ASN A 161 19.81 -5.49 -9.62
N ILE A 162 20.58 -6.24 -8.83
CA ILE A 162 20.60 -7.71 -8.92
C ILE A 162 19.26 -8.34 -8.53
N ASN A 163 18.39 -7.60 -7.84
CA ASN A 163 17.07 -8.06 -7.43
C ASN A 163 15.96 -7.68 -8.42
N TYR A 164 16.27 -6.95 -9.50
CA TYR A 164 15.30 -6.44 -10.46
C TYR A 164 14.37 -7.52 -11.02
N ASP A 165 14.91 -8.57 -11.63
CA ASP A 165 14.11 -9.63 -12.26
C ASP A 165 13.28 -10.40 -11.24
N TYR A 166 13.87 -10.70 -10.07
CA TYR A 166 13.17 -11.37 -8.98
C TYR A 166 11.98 -10.53 -8.51
N ASN A 167 12.19 -9.25 -8.21
CA ASN A 167 11.13 -8.35 -7.71
C ASN A 167 10.02 -8.18 -8.74
N ASN A 168 10.36 -7.92 -10.00
CA ASN A 168 9.37 -7.73 -11.07
C ASN A 168 8.63 -9.03 -11.45
N SER A 169 9.12 -10.19 -11.03
CA SER A 169 8.42 -11.47 -11.23
C SER A 169 7.27 -11.70 -10.24
N LEU A 170 7.26 -11.00 -9.10
CA LEU A 170 6.31 -11.19 -7.99
C LEU A 170 4.87 -10.82 -8.39
N LYS A 171 3.90 -11.54 -7.83
CA LYS A 171 2.46 -11.33 -8.02
C LYS A 171 2.01 -9.98 -7.49
N LEU A 172 2.52 -9.55 -6.33
CA LEU A 172 2.19 -8.23 -5.77
C LEU A 172 2.57 -7.11 -6.74
N ILE A 173 3.74 -7.22 -7.37
CA ILE A 173 4.23 -6.21 -8.32
C ILE A 173 3.38 -6.21 -9.59
N LYS A 174 3.08 -7.39 -10.15
CA LYS A 174 2.15 -7.52 -11.28
C LYS A 174 0.76 -6.94 -10.97
N LEU A 175 0.24 -7.15 -9.77
CA LEU A 175 -1.03 -6.55 -9.33
C LEU A 175 -0.91 -5.02 -9.24
N SER A 176 0.20 -4.49 -8.71
CA SER A 176 0.45 -3.06 -8.66
C SER A 176 0.47 -2.41 -10.04
N GLU A 177 1.14 -3.01 -11.02
CA GLU A 177 1.15 -2.52 -12.40
C GLU A 177 -0.26 -2.46 -13.01
N ILE A 178 -1.10 -3.45 -12.70
CA ILE A 178 -2.50 -3.47 -13.13
C ILE A 178 -3.26 -2.30 -12.48
N CYS A 179 -3.08 -2.09 -11.18
CA CYS A 179 -3.63 -0.94 -10.45
C CYS A 179 -3.21 0.39 -11.08
N ASP A 180 -1.93 0.56 -11.39
CA ASP A 180 -1.39 1.78 -12.00
C ASP A 180 -2.00 2.07 -13.37
N LYS A 181 -2.16 1.05 -14.21
CA LYS A 181 -2.84 1.18 -15.51
C LYS A 181 -4.28 1.67 -15.38
N ILE A 182 -4.99 1.28 -14.32
CA ILE A 182 -6.38 1.73 -14.08
C ILE A 182 -6.38 3.17 -13.57
N ILE A 183 -5.53 3.46 -12.59
CA ILE A 183 -5.44 4.77 -11.96
C ILE A 183 -5.07 5.83 -13.00
N LEU A 184 -4.11 5.55 -13.88
CA LEU A 184 -3.68 6.48 -14.93
C LEU A 184 -4.72 6.68 -16.03
N LYS A 185 -5.48 5.65 -16.43
CA LYS A 185 -6.50 5.75 -17.49
C LYS A 185 -7.79 6.46 -17.05
N LYS A 186 -7.94 6.69 -15.75
CA LYS A 186 -9.20 7.13 -15.12
C LYS A 186 -9.05 8.39 -14.26
N GLN A 187 -7.86 8.99 -14.26
CA GLN A 187 -7.62 10.39 -13.89
C GLN A 187 -7.75 11.26 -15.15
#